data_AF-A0A972R4E8-F1
#
_entry.id   AF-A0A972R4E8-F1
#
_cell.length_a   1.000
_cell.length_b   1.000
_cell.length_c   1.000
_cell.angle_alpha   90.00
_cell.angle_beta   90.00
_cell.angle_gamma   90.00
#
_symmetry.space_group_name_H-M   'P 1'
#
loop_
_entity.id
_entity.type
_entity.pdbx_description
1 polymer ?
#
loop_
_entity_poly.entity_id
_entity_poly.type
_entity_poly.pdbx_seq_one_letter_code
_entity_poly.pdbx_strand_id
1 'polypeptide(L)'
;MRRITIPGLSIVLLAMFFLVSGCSREDSPTQPELNQTAPATEEFDGQFIDSFEKSVVFDNDDEAMNMGHHRRFLRFLVRYLGLDSTQVEQWKEAGKAYYDCLKSVRESYKKGDIDRKEAFKRMKACHETYMESIKKILTDEQLKKWERLMKWRKWHRRHDRKHDRKDGVTAKEIAYFTTKYFSDFERSVESSTATELSGRSEVLSRRFLHFLVKVLRLTEEQQEAVKKFTKEYHSCLRGVFQDIKDGKYDTRKEAFKALIECRKTYMKNIYNILNEKQQDRFKRIFWWWGRRG
;
A
#
# COMPACT_ATOMS: atom_id res chain seq x y z
N MET A 1 30.64 -27.31 -33.89
CA MET A 1 31.02 -27.83 -32.55
C MET A 1 30.68 -26.80 -31.49
N ARG A 2 30.02 -27.25 -30.41
CA ARG A 2 29.75 -26.63 -29.10
C ARG A 2 29.17 -25.20 -29.04
N ARG A 3 27.84 -25.11 -28.90
CA ARG A 3 27.14 -23.98 -28.28
C ARG A 3 27.28 -24.09 -26.76
N ILE A 4 27.83 -23.06 -26.11
CA ILE A 4 27.92 -22.96 -24.64
C ILE A 4 26.65 -22.24 -24.16
N THR A 5 25.74 -23.00 -23.56
CA THR A 5 24.62 -22.48 -22.76
C THR A 5 25.11 -22.13 -21.37
N ILE A 6 24.99 -20.86 -20.96
CA ILE A 6 25.14 -20.42 -19.57
C ILE A 6 23.74 -20.29 -18.96
N PRO A 7 23.32 -21.17 -18.04
CA PRO A 7 22.10 -20.97 -17.28
C PRO A 7 22.42 -20.23 -15.97
N GLY A 8 21.55 -19.29 -15.59
CA GLY A 8 21.44 -18.86 -14.19
C GLY A 8 22.08 -17.52 -13.85
N LEU A 9 21.39 -16.42 -14.17
CA LEU A 9 21.69 -15.11 -13.57
C LEU A 9 20.44 -14.25 -13.40
N SER A 10 19.32 -14.85 -12.95
CA SER A 10 18.03 -14.14 -12.79
C SER A 10 17.52 -14.02 -11.35
N ILE A 11 18.27 -14.39 -10.30
CA ILE A 11 17.71 -14.38 -8.93
C ILE A 11 18.48 -13.51 -7.90
N VAL A 12 19.68 -12.98 -8.20
CA VAL A 12 20.51 -12.31 -7.16
C VAL A 12 20.32 -10.77 -7.08
N LEU A 13 19.59 -10.13 -7.98
CA LEU A 13 19.55 -8.64 -8.08
C LEU A 13 18.47 -7.92 -7.25
N LEU A 14 17.66 -8.63 -6.46
CA LEU A 14 16.64 -8.03 -5.59
C LEU A 14 17.14 -7.64 -4.18
N ALA A 15 18.42 -7.88 -3.88
CA ALA A 15 19.02 -7.62 -2.57
C ALA A 15 19.91 -6.36 -2.47
N MET A 16 19.94 -5.47 -3.46
CA MET A 16 20.92 -4.37 -3.54
C MET A 16 20.43 -2.99 -3.06
N PHE A 17 19.61 -2.93 -2.01
CA PHE A 17 19.21 -1.67 -1.34
C PHE A 17 19.88 -1.48 0.03
N PHE A 18 21.15 -1.89 0.16
CA PHE A 18 21.91 -1.81 1.41
C PHE A 18 23.09 -0.84 1.28
N LEU A 19 23.24 -0.05 2.34
CA LEU A 19 24.38 0.80 2.72
C LEU A 19 24.45 2.17 2.03
N VAL A 20 23.97 3.20 2.74
CA VAL A 20 24.75 4.35 3.24
C VAL A 20 23.77 5.27 3.98
N SER A 21 23.98 5.46 5.29
CA SER A 21 23.69 6.71 6.02
C SER A 21 24.29 6.56 7.42
N GLY A 22 25.58 6.85 7.54
CA GLY A 22 26.17 7.36 8.77
C GLY A 22 26.01 8.89 8.84
N CYS A 23 26.41 9.42 9.99
CA CYS A 23 26.58 10.83 10.36
C CYS A 23 25.41 11.53 11.05
N SER A 24 25.68 11.71 12.36
CA SER A 24 25.65 12.96 13.11
C SER A 24 24.32 13.48 13.66
N ARG A 25 24.42 13.76 14.96
CA ARG A 25 23.42 14.23 15.92
C ARG A 25 23.95 15.57 16.42
N GLU A 26 23.14 16.60 16.28
CA GLU A 26 23.23 18.00 16.79
C GLU A 26 22.31 18.80 15.83
N ASP A 27 21.42 19.72 16.17
CA ASP A 27 20.89 20.27 17.41
C ASP A 27 19.44 20.74 17.12
N SER A 28 18.60 20.78 18.15
CA SER A 28 17.23 21.31 18.08
C SER A 28 17.23 22.84 18.12
N PRO A 29 16.38 23.50 17.32
CA PRO A 29 15.87 24.82 17.69
C PRO A 29 14.35 24.82 17.92
N THR A 30 14.03 25.61 18.93
CA THR A 30 12.74 26.01 19.51
C THR A 30 11.72 26.50 18.47
N GLN A 31 10.44 26.13 18.65
CA GLN A 31 9.30 26.63 17.87
C GLN A 31 8.91 28.05 18.28
N PRO A 32 8.53 28.94 17.34
CA PRO A 32 7.69 30.08 17.67
C PRO A 32 6.20 29.71 17.57
N GLU A 33 5.43 30.20 18.55
CA GLU A 33 3.98 30.27 18.52
C GLU A 33 3.50 31.05 17.30
N LEU A 34 2.47 30.53 16.63
CA LEU A 34 1.71 31.29 15.63
C LEU A 34 0.21 31.12 15.91
N ASN A 35 -0.37 32.19 16.47
CA ASN A 35 -1.78 32.52 16.37
C ASN A 35 -2.11 32.78 14.90
N GLN A 36 -3.13 32.12 14.35
CA GLN A 36 -3.85 32.64 13.19
C GLN A 36 -5.27 32.05 13.06
N THR A 37 -6.20 32.98 12.92
CA THR A 37 -7.65 32.89 12.71
C THR A 37 -7.99 32.14 11.42
N ALA A 38 -9.02 31.29 11.48
CA ALA A 38 -9.48 30.46 10.37
C ALA A 38 -10.22 31.28 9.28
N PRO A 39 -9.97 31.04 7.98
CA PRO A 39 -10.90 31.42 6.92
C PRO A 39 -11.91 30.30 6.66
N ALA A 40 -13.09 30.73 6.19
CA ALA A 40 -14.28 29.93 5.95
C ALA A 40 -14.06 28.74 5.01
N THR A 41 -14.77 27.66 5.31
CA THR A 41 -14.88 26.43 4.52
C THR A 41 -15.59 26.68 3.19
N GLU A 42 -14.84 26.59 2.09
CA GLU A 42 -15.43 26.35 0.76
C GLU A 42 -15.86 24.88 0.64
N GLU A 43 -17.10 24.71 0.23
CA GLU A 43 -17.76 23.42 0.04
C GLU A 43 -17.19 22.75 -1.23
N PHE A 44 -16.46 21.66 -1.05
CA PHE A 44 -15.80 20.92 -2.13
C PHE A 44 -16.82 20.06 -2.89
N ASP A 45 -17.17 20.47 -4.11
CA ASP A 45 -18.15 19.79 -4.96
C ASP A 45 -17.62 18.43 -5.48
N GLY A 46 -18.37 17.36 -5.19
CA GLY A 46 -18.05 15.98 -5.53
C GLY A 46 -18.11 15.66 -7.03
N GLN A 47 -18.58 16.59 -7.88
CA GLN A 47 -18.67 16.36 -9.34
C GLN A 47 -17.31 16.33 -10.07
N PHE A 48 -16.24 16.89 -9.48
CA PHE A 48 -14.92 16.89 -10.12
C PHE A 48 -14.27 15.50 -10.20
N ILE A 49 -14.62 14.60 -9.27
CA ILE A 49 -13.95 13.30 -9.12
C ILE A 49 -14.39 12.30 -10.21
N ASP A 50 -15.66 12.31 -10.63
CA ASP A 50 -16.21 11.35 -11.59
C ASP A 50 -15.79 11.65 -13.04
N SER A 51 -15.56 12.92 -13.38
CA SER A 51 -15.06 13.35 -14.70
C SER A 51 -13.57 13.02 -14.88
N PHE A 52 -12.79 13.08 -13.80
CA PHE A 52 -11.36 12.76 -13.81
C PHE A 52 -11.10 11.24 -13.97
N GLU A 53 -12.00 10.38 -13.47
CA GLU A 53 -11.85 8.93 -13.65
C GLU A 53 -12.10 8.44 -15.08
N LYS A 54 -12.93 9.16 -15.86
CA LYS A 54 -13.20 8.83 -17.27
C LYS A 54 -12.16 9.37 -18.25
N SER A 55 -11.46 10.46 -17.94
CA SER A 55 -10.45 11.07 -18.83
C SER A 55 -9.04 10.46 -18.69
N VAL A 56 -8.78 9.68 -17.63
CA VAL A 56 -7.48 9.02 -17.40
C VAL A 56 -7.50 7.57 -17.95
N VAL A 57 -8.04 7.41 -19.15
CA VAL A 57 -7.80 6.25 -19.99
C VAL A 57 -6.45 6.46 -20.66
N PHE A 58 -5.44 5.75 -20.17
CA PHE A 58 -4.13 5.72 -20.81
C PHE A 58 -4.24 4.79 -22.02
N ASP A 59 -4.14 5.34 -23.22
CA ASP A 59 -4.16 4.57 -24.47
C ASP A 59 -3.00 3.57 -24.53
N ASN A 60 -3.27 2.44 -25.20
CA ASN A 60 -2.69 1.12 -24.99
C ASN A 60 -1.44 0.80 -25.85
N ASP A 61 -0.51 1.74 -26.06
CA ASP A 61 0.56 1.48 -27.05
C ASP A 61 1.89 1.00 -26.42
N ASP A 62 2.07 -0.32 -26.50
CA ASP A 62 3.26 -1.12 -26.88
C ASP A 62 4.60 -1.12 -26.11
N GLU A 63 4.78 -0.39 -25.00
CA GLU A 63 5.89 -0.67 -24.04
C GLU A 63 5.37 -0.91 -22.61
N ALA A 64 4.42 -1.85 -22.48
CA ALA A 64 3.78 -2.28 -21.23
C ALA A 64 4.71 -3.03 -20.23
N MET A 65 5.95 -2.56 -20.04
CA MET A 65 6.88 -3.06 -19.02
C MET A 65 6.44 -2.57 -17.62
N ASN A 66 5.68 -3.41 -16.91
CA ASN A 66 5.46 -3.39 -15.46
C ASN A 66 5.12 -2.04 -14.80
N MET A 67 4.55 -1.11 -15.56
CA MET A 67 4.01 0.16 -15.07
C MET A 67 2.79 -0.02 -14.17
N GLY A 68 2.25 -1.24 -14.02
CA GLY A 68 1.08 -1.51 -13.17
C GLY A 68 1.27 -1.05 -11.72
N HIS A 69 2.46 -1.25 -11.13
CA HIS A 69 2.77 -0.75 -9.79
C HIS A 69 2.93 0.77 -9.76
N HIS A 70 3.56 1.36 -10.78
CA HIS A 70 3.73 2.81 -10.89
C HIS A 70 2.37 3.51 -11.07
N ARG A 71 1.51 3.02 -11.97
CA ARG A 71 0.15 3.53 -12.22
C ARG A 71 -0.74 3.46 -10.97
N ARG A 72 -0.66 2.37 -10.20
CA ARG A 72 -1.38 2.27 -8.92
C ARG A 72 -0.86 3.28 -7.90
N PHE A 73 0.46 3.45 -7.83
CA PHE A 73 1.06 4.40 -6.91
C PHE A 73 0.75 5.85 -7.30
N LEU A 74 0.81 6.21 -8.58
CA LEU A 74 0.44 7.53 -9.07
C LEU A 74 -1.04 7.84 -8.76
N ARG A 75 -1.98 6.92 -9.03
CA ARG A 75 -3.39 7.10 -8.64
C ARG A 75 -3.57 7.37 -7.15
N PHE A 76 -2.84 6.63 -6.30
CA PHE A 76 -2.83 6.89 -4.87
C PHE A 76 -2.31 8.31 -4.55
N LEU A 77 -1.23 8.75 -5.20
CA LEU A 77 -0.66 10.07 -4.98
C LEU A 77 -1.58 11.20 -5.44
N VAL A 78 -2.24 11.05 -6.59
CA VAL A 78 -3.22 12.03 -7.10
C VAL A 78 -4.29 12.28 -6.04
N ARG A 79 -4.89 11.21 -5.50
CA ARG A 79 -5.91 11.32 -4.46
C ARG A 79 -5.35 11.83 -3.12
N TYR A 80 -4.18 11.38 -2.71
CA TYR A 80 -3.60 11.70 -1.40
C TYR A 80 -3.07 13.16 -1.32
N LEU A 81 -2.44 13.62 -2.41
CA LEU A 81 -1.89 14.96 -2.49
C LEU A 81 -2.91 15.97 -3.02
N GLY A 82 -3.94 15.52 -3.75
CA GLY A 82 -4.87 16.39 -4.45
C GLY A 82 -4.17 17.06 -5.64
N LEU A 83 -3.55 16.26 -6.50
CA LEU A 83 -2.86 16.77 -7.69
C LEU A 83 -3.89 17.16 -8.76
N ASP A 84 -3.71 18.32 -9.38
CA ASP A 84 -4.48 18.70 -10.56
C ASP A 84 -3.97 18.01 -11.84
N SER A 85 -4.69 18.17 -12.95
CA SER A 85 -4.34 17.55 -14.24
C SER A 85 -2.98 17.99 -14.77
N THR A 86 -2.60 19.26 -14.59
CA THR A 86 -1.32 19.81 -15.06
C THR A 86 -0.16 19.19 -14.27
N GLN A 87 -0.27 19.15 -12.94
CA GLN A 87 0.71 18.49 -12.08
C GLN A 87 0.85 17.01 -12.41
N VAL A 88 -0.25 16.34 -12.78
CA VAL A 88 -0.23 14.93 -13.19
C VAL A 88 0.55 14.72 -14.48
N GLU A 89 0.36 15.55 -15.51
CA GLU A 89 1.13 15.45 -16.75
C GLU A 89 2.63 15.74 -16.51
N GLN A 90 2.95 16.81 -15.76
CA GLN A 90 4.34 17.11 -15.38
C GLN A 90 4.99 15.94 -14.62
N TRP A 91 4.24 15.28 -13.74
CA TRP A 91 4.72 14.09 -13.03
C TRP A 91 5.02 12.95 -14.00
N LYS A 92 4.13 12.70 -14.98
CA LYS A 92 4.34 11.64 -15.99
C LYS A 92 5.59 11.92 -16.82
N GLU A 93 5.81 13.16 -17.24
CA GLU A 93 7.01 13.56 -17.97
C GLU A 93 8.28 13.34 -17.14
N ALA A 94 8.28 13.75 -15.87
CA ALA A 94 9.39 13.48 -14.94
C ALA A 94 9.62 11.97 -14.76
N GLY A 95 8.54 11.18 -14.68
CA GLY A 95 8.59 9.72 -14.60
C GLY A 95 9.18 9.06 -15.84
N LYS A 96 8.84 9.56 -17.03
CA LYS A 96 9.39 9.11 -18.32
C LYS A 96 10.89 9.42 -18.39
N ALA A 97 11.29 10.66 -18.10
CA ALA A 97 12.70 11.05 -18.09
C ALA A 97 13.54 10.21 -17.11
N TYR A 98 12.99 9.92 -15.92
CA TYR A 98 13.63 9.03 -14.95
C TYR A 98 13.82 7.61 -15.51
N TYR A 99 12.80 7.07 -16.18
CA TYR A 99 12.86 5.74 -16.79
C TYR A 99 13.92 5.68 -17.89
N ASP A 100 13.94 6.66 -18.79
CA ASP A 100 14.92 6.74 -19.88
C ASP A 100 16.36 6.82 -19.34
N CYS A 101 16.57 7.59 -18.27
CA CYS A 101 17.84 7.66 -17.54
C CYS A 101 18.26 6.27 -17.01
N LEU A 102 17.35 5.55 -16.34
CA LEU A 102 17.64 4.20 -15.84
C LEU A 102 17.90 3.19 -16.97
N LYS A 103 17.17 3.28 -18.08
CA LYS A 103 17.34 2.43 -19.27
C LYS A 103 18.74 2.63 -19.85
N SER A 104 19.16 3.88 -20.07
CA SER A 104 20.50 4.22 -20.56
C SER A 104 21.63 3.71 -19.64
N VAL A 105 21.49 3.87 -18.32
CA VAL A 105 22.49 3.35 -17.36
C VAL A 105 22.57 1.82 -17.41
N ARG A 106 21.42 1.13 -17.51
CA ARG A 106 21.38 -0.34 -17.58
C ARG A 106 21.99 -0.86 -18.88
N GLU A 107 21.75 -0.19 -20.00
CA GLU A 107 22.34 -0.55 -21.30
C GLU A 107 23.85 -0.38 -21.29
N SER A 108 24.35 0.73 -20.75
CA SER A 108 25.81 0.99 -20.61
C SER A 108 26.48 -0.08 -19.75
N TYR A 109 25.86 -0.45 -18.62
CA TYR A 109 26.37 -1.51 -17.75
C TYR A 109 26.36 -2.88 -18.45
N LYS A 110 25.30 -3.20 -19.20
CA LYS A 110 25.19 -4.48 -19.93
C LYS A 110 26.24 -4.61 -21.03
N LYS A 111 26.60 -3.49 -21.67
CA LYS A 111 27.68 -3.43 -22.68
C LYS A 111 29.07 -3.55 -22.07
N GLY A 112 29.21 -3.31 -20.77
CA GLY A 112 30.50 -3.27 -20.08
C GLY A 112 31.20 -1.89 -20.16
N ASP A 113 30.51 -0.86 -20.66
CA ASP A 113 31.04 0.50 -20.79
C ASP A 113 31.28 1.17 -19.43
N ILE A 114 30.52 0.74 -18.42
CA ILE A 114 30.64 1.20 -17.03
C ILE A 114 30.66 0.01 -16.08
N ASP A 115 31.43 0.14 -15.00
CA ASP A 115 31.41 -0.84 -13.92
C ASP A 115 30.15 -0.71 -13.04
N ARG A 116 30.00 -1.65 -12.11
CA ARG A 116 28.85 -1.70 -11.20
C ARG A 116 28.77 -0.50 -10.25
N LYS A 117 29.90 0.04 -9.79
CA LYS A 117 29.95 1.16 -8.84
C LYS A 117 29.51 2.45 -9.53
N GLU A 118 29.97 2.65 -10.76
CA GLU A 118 29.59 3.78 -11.60
C GLU A 118 28.12 3.70 -12.02
N ALA A 119 27.64 2.51 -12.42
CA ALA A 119 26.22 2.30 -12.69
C ALA A 119 25.35 2.67 -11.48
N PHE A 120 25.74 2.27 -10.27
CA PHE A 120 25.02 2.62 -9.04
C PHE A 120 25.01 4.14 -8.80
N LYS A 121 26.15 4.81 -8.97
CA LYS A 121 26.26 6.27 -8.84
C LYS A 121 25.33 6.99 -9.81
N ARG A 122 25.28 6.56 -11.09
CA ARG A 122 24.40 7.15 -12.11
C ARG A 122 22.92 6.88 -11.82
N MET A 123 22.54 5.67 -11.39
CA MET A 123 21.16 5.38 -10.98
C MET A 123 20.71 6.25 -9.80
N LYS A 124 21.60 6.49 -8.83
CA LYS A 124 21.34 7.39 -7.71
C LYS A 124 21.10 8.82 -8.19
N ALA A 125 21.94 9.32 -9.09
CA ALA A 125 21.77 10.65 -9.68
C ALA A 125 20.45 10.78 -10.48
N CYS A 126 20.07 9.76 -11.27
CA CYS A 126 18.75 9.73 -11.92
C CYS A 126 17.62 9.87 -10.89
N HIS A 127 17.72 9.16 -9.76
CA HIS A 127 16.69 9.20 -8.71
C HIS A 127 16.62 10.55 -8.00
N GLU A 128 17.76 11.16 -7.69
CA GLU A 128 17.83 12.49 -7.06
C GLU A 128 17.21 13.54 -7.98
N THR A 129 17.58 13.52 -9.27
CA THR A 129 16.99 14.42 -10.29
C THR A 129 15.47 14.26 -10.37
N TYR A 130 14.98 13.02 -10.43
CA TYR A 130 13.55 12.74 -10.44
C TYR A 130 12.86 13.30 -9.18
N MET A 131 13.44 13.07 -8.01
CA MET A 131 12.89 13.56 -6.74
C MET A 131 12.85 15.09 -6.67
N GLU A 132 13.84 15.78 -7.23
CA GLU A 132 13.85 17.23 -7.36
C GLU A 132 12.76 17.74 -8.31
N SER A 133 12.57 17.09 -9.47
CA SER A 133 11.48 17.43 -10.38
C SER A 133 10.11 17.29 -9.69
N ILE A 134 9.90 16.22 -8.93
CA ILE A 134 8.65 16.06 -8.15
C ILE A 134 8.47 17.20 -7.14
N LYS A 135 9.52 17.60 -6.43
CA LYS A 135 9.40 18.71 -5.47
C LYS A 135 8.99 20.03 -6.13
N LYS A 136 9.44 20.29 -7.36
CA LYS A 136 9.10 21.51 -8.11
C LYS A 136 7.65 21.53 -8.63
N ILE A 137 7.06 20.35 -8.86
CA ILE A 137 5.67 20.23 -9.33
C ILE A 137 4.68 20.51 -8.20
N LEU A 138 5.06 20.18 -6.96
CA LEU A 138 4.17 20.26 -5.80
C LEU A 138 4.10 21.67 -5.22
N THR A 139 2.92 22.07 -4.75
CA THR A 139 2.77 23.23 -3.87
C THR A 139 3.40 22.97 -2.50
N ASP A 140 3.66 24.01 -1.71
CA ASP A 140 4.26 23.87 -0.38
C ASP A 140 3.46 22.93 0.55
N GLU A 141 2.13 22.99 0.50
CA GLU A 141 1.26 22.13 1.30
C GLU A 141 1.32 20.66 0.84
N GLN A 142 1.29 20.44 -0.46
CA GLN A 142 1.42 19.11 -1.04
C GLN A 142 2.81 18.53 -0.76
N LEU A 143 3.87 19.35 -0.81
CA LEU A 143 5.23 18.96 -0.48
C LEU A 143 5.33 18.50 0.99
N LYS A 144 4.73 19.22 1.94
CA LYS A 144 4.64 18.77 3.35
C LYS A 144 3.93 17.42 3.49
N LYS A 145 2.85 17.17 2.74
CA LYS A 145 2.18 15.84 2.71
C LYS A 145 3.11 14.76 2.13
N TRP A 146 3.79 15.06 1.02
CA TRP A 146 4.73 14.16 0.36
C TRP A 146 5.90 13.78 1.27
N GLU A 147 6.50 14.73 1.99
CA GLU A 147 7.60 14.45 2.91
C GLU A 147 7.18 13.55 4.06
N ARG A 148 5.99 13.76 4.64
CA ARG A 148 5.42 12.87 5.66
C ARG A 148 5.23 11.46 5.11
N LEU A 149 4.68 11.34 3.90
CA LEU A 149 4.52 10.05 3.22
C LEU A 149 5.87 9.35 3.00
N MET A 150 6.90 10.08 2.55
CA MET A 150 8.23 9.52 2.31
C MET A 150 8.94 9.10 3.61
N LYS A 151 8.79 9.87 4.69
CA LYS A 151 9.24 9.48 6.04
C LYS A 151 8.54 8.19 6.50
N TRP A 152 7.21 8.11 6.36
CA TRP A 152 6.44 6.91 6.69
C TRP A 152 6.87 5.68 5.88
N ARG A 153 7.03 5.82 4.55
CA ARG A 153 7.53 4.74 3.68
C ARG A 153 8.95 4.30 4.02
N LYS A 154 9.83 5.23 4.41
CA LYS A 154 11.21 4.92 4.85
C LYS A 154 11.19 4.16 6.17
N TRP A 155 10.35 4.57 7.12
CA TRP A 155 10.14 3.89 8.39
C TRP A 155 9.63 2.46 8.17
N HIS A 156 8.56 2.29 7.41
CA HIS A 156 8.00 0.96 7.10
C HIS A 156 9.05 0.05 6.47
N ARG A 157 9.76 0.50 5.43
CA ARG A 157 10.81 -0.32 4.79
C ARG A 157 11.92 -0.76 5.74
N ARG A 158 12.27 0.06 6.74
CA ARG A 158 13.30 -0.30 7.75
C ARG A 158 12.76 -1.30 8.76
N HIS A 159 11.54 -1.11 9.23
CA HIS A 159 10.90 -2.01 10.19
C HIS A 159 10.58 -3.36 9.55
N ASP A 160 10.13 -3.35 8.30
CA ASP A 160 9.80 -4.56 7.57
C ASP A 160 11.01 -5.52 7.52
N ARG A 161 12.19 -4.98 7.20
CA ARG A 161 13.44 -5.76 7.14
C ARG A 161 13.90 -6.33 8.48
N LYS A 162 13.60 -5.65 9.59
CA LYS A 162 13.97 -6.12 10.93
C LYS A 162 13.06 -7.25 11.40
N HIS A 163 11.78 -7.19 11.06
CA HIS A 163 10.80 -8.22 11.39
C HIS A 163 10.99 -9.50 10.56
N ASP A 164 11.38 -9.38 9.29
CA ASP A 164 11.67 -10.53 8.41
C ASP A 164 12.71 -11.51 8.99
N ARG A 165 13.60 -11.06 9.88
CA ARG A 165 14.68 -11.88 10.44
C ARG A 165 14.33 -12.59 11.75
N LYS A 166 13.30 -12.15 12.50
CA LYS A 166 13.11 -12.59 13.89
C LYS A 166 11.95 -13.58 14.08
N ASP A 167 10.88 -13.46 13.28
CA ASP A 167 9.62 -14.16 13.58
C ASP A 167 9.14 -15.15 12.50
N GLY A 168 9.90 -15.32 11.39
CA GLY A 168 9.56 -16.28 10.31
C GLY A 168 8.31 -15.91 9.49
N VAL A 169 7.70 -14.76 9.79
CA VAL A 169 6.69 -14.12 8.94
C VAL A 169 7.21 -12.75 8.57
N THR A 170 7.33 -12.53 7.27
CA THR A 170 7.84 -11.27 6.74
C THR A 170 6.83 -10.17 6.96
N ALA A 171 7.29 -8.96 7.27
CA ALA A 171 6.40 -7.80 7.30
C ALA A 171 5.80 -7.53 5.92
N LYS A 172 6.45 -8.00 4.84
CA LYS A 172 5.88 -8.07 3.51
C LYS A 172 4.65 -9.00 3.45
N GLU A 173 4.70 -10.20 4.06
CA GLU A 173 3.53 -11.06 4.19
C GLU A 173 2.44 -10.37 5.02
N ILE A 174 2.77 -9.73 6.15
CA ILE A 174 1.80 -8.99 6.96
C ILE A 174 1.15 -7.86 6.15
N ALA A 175 1.94 -6.97 5.55
CA ALA A 175 1.44 -5.85 4.75
C ALA A 175 0.67 -6.31 3.51
N TYR A 176 1.08 -7.40 2.88
CA TYR A 176 0.32 -8.04 1.80
C TYR A 176 -1.02 -8.52 2.32
N PHE A 177 -1.04 -9.31 3.39
CA PHE A 177 -2.26 -9.85 3.97
C PHE A 177 -3.19 -8.82 4.56
N THR A 178 -2.70 -7.65 4.93
CA THR A 178 -3.56 -6.64 5.52
C THR A 178 -3.98 -5.61 4.49
N THR A 179 -3.04 -5.03 3.76
CA THR A 179 -3.38 -4.02 2.76
C THR A 179 -4.08 -4.65 1.56
N LYS A 180 -3.56 -5.75 1.01
CA LYS A 180 -4.14 -6.34 -0.21
C LYS A 180 -5.45 -7.05 0.08
N TYR A 181 -5.54 -7.80 1.18
CA TYR A 181 -6.78 -8.49 1.55
C TYR A 181 -7.94 -7.50 1.72
N PHE A 182 -7.73 -6.44 2.51
CA PHE A 182 -8.80 -5.48 2.78
C PHE A 182 -9.11 -4.63 1.56
N SER A 183 -8.11 -4.18 0.79
CA SER A 183 -8.36 -3.44 -0.44
C SER A 183 -9.00 -4.29 -1.55
N ASP A 184 -8.67 -5.57 -1.68
CA ASP A 184 -9.30 -6.46 -2.65
C ASP A 184 -10.72 -6.83 -2.20
N PHE A 185 -10.95 -6.99 -0.88
CA PHE A 185 -12.30 -7.16 -0.32
C PHE A 185 -13.17 -5.93 -0.55
N GLU A 186 -12.69 -4.74 -0.17
CA GLU A 186 -13.36 -3.46 -0.40
C GLU A 186 -13.67 -3.29 -1.89
N ARG A 187 -12.68 -3.43 -2.78
CA ARG A 187 -12.89 -3.33 -4.23
C ARG A 187 -13.91 -4.35 -4.75
N SER A 188 -13.89 -5.57 -4.23
CA SER A 188 -14.88 -6.57 -4.65
C SER A 188 -16.29 -6.15 -4.24
N VAL A 189 -16.47 -5.52 -3.08
CA VAL A 189 -17.77 -4.94 -2.68
C VAL A 189 -18.22 -3.86 -3.66
N GLU A 190 -17.28 -3.10 -4.24
CA GLU A 190 -17.60 -2.06 -5.23
C GLU A 190 -17.95 -2.61 -6.62
N SER A 191 -17.40 -3.76 -7.01
CA SER A 191 -17.42 -4.19 -8.42
C SER A 191 -18.25 -5.45 -8.71
N SER A 192 -18.68 -6.21 -7.70
CA SER A 192 -19.23 -7.55 -7.89
C SER A 192 -20.68 -7.67 -7.45
N THR A 193 -21.41 -8.58 -8.10
CA THR A 193 -22.73 -9.01 -7.65
C THR A 193 -22.63 -9.76 -6.30
N ALA A 194 -23.70 -9.77 -5.52
CA ALA A 194 -23.74 -10.42 -4.19
C ALA A 194 -23.26 -11.89 -4.21
N THR A 195 -23.53 -12.61 -5.30
CA THR A 195 -23.13 -14.01 -5.47
C THR A 195 -21.61 -14.17 -5.64
N GLU A 196 -20.97 -13.31 -6.45
CA GLU A 196 -19.51 -13.31 -6.63
C GLU A 196 -18.77 -12.90 -5.35
N LEU A 197 -19.36 -11.98 -4.59
CA LEU A 197 -18.84 -11.52 -3.30
C LEU A 197 -18.75 -12.66 -2.28
N SER A 198 -19.78 -13.49 -2.21
CA SER A 198 -19.84 -14.64 -1.32
C SER A 198 -18.65 -15.59 -1.57
N GLY A 199 -18.44 -16.04 -2.81
CA GLY A 199 -17.37 -16.98 -3.14
C GLY A 199 -15.96 -16.41 -2.90
N ARG A 200 -15.72 -15.15 -3.26
CA ARG A 200 -14.43 -14.48 -3.00
C ARG A 200 -14.18 -14.29 -1.51
N SER A 201 -15.21 -13.95 -0.74
CA SER A 201 -15.09 -13.75 0.72
C SER A 201 -14.65 -15.02 1.43
N GLU A 202 -15.10 -16.19 0.97
CA GLU A 202 -14.73 -17.47 1.57
C GLU A 202 -13.26 -17.81 1.35
N VAL A 203 -12.79 -17.68 0.10
CA VAL A 203 -11.37 -17.92 -0.26
C VAL A 203 -10.46 -16.97 0.51
N LEU A 204 -10.84 -15.70 0.59
CA LEU A 204 -10.14 -14.71 1.38
C LEU A 204 -10.09 -15.15 2.84
N SER A 205 -11.22 -15.43 3.49
CA SER A 205 -11.24 -15.80 4.90
C SER A 205 -10.44 -17.06 5.23
N ARG A 206 -10.40 -18.07 4.35
CA ARG A 206 -9.50 -19.23 4.53
C ARG A 206 -8.03 -18.82 4.56
N ARG A 207 -7.62 -17.92 3.66
CA ARG A 207 -6.26 -17.38 3.63
C ARG A 207 -5.95 -16.54 4.86
N PHE A 208 -6.92 -15.75 5.35
CA PHE A 208 -6.78 -14.97 6.57
C PHE A 208 -6.64 -15.86 7.81
N LEU A 209 -7.45 -16.91 7.93
CA LEU A 209 -7.30 -17.92 8.99
C LEU A 209 -5.90 -18.53 8.97
N HIS A 210 -5.45 -19.03 7.82
CA HIS A 210 -4.10 -19.61 7.69
C HIS A 210 -3.01 -18.62 8.11
N PHE A 211 -3.16 -17.34 7.75
CA PHE A 211 -2.26 -16.27 8.20
C PHE A 211 -2.29 -16.11 9.73
N LEU A 212 -3.47 -16.04 10.36
CA LEU A 212 -3.59 -15.93 11.82
C LEU A 212 -2.96 -17.13 12.54
N VAL A 213 -3.21 -18.36 12.07
CA VAL A 213 -2.61 -19.58 12.62
C VAL A 213 -1.09 -19.48 12.59
N LYS A 214 -0.51 -19.14 11.43
CA LYS A 214 0.95 -19.04 11.25
C LYS A 214 1.55 -17.96 12.15
N VAL A 215 0.95 -16.77 12.19
CA VAL A 215 1.54 -15.58 12.83
C VAL A 215 1.35 -15.59 14.34
N LEU A 216 0.16 -15.95 14.79
CA LEU A 216 -0.19 -15.94 16.22
C LEU A 216 0.15 -17.27 16.89
N ARG A 217 0.47 -18.32 16.11
CA ARG A 217 0.72 -19.68 16.62
C ARG A 217 -0.48 -20.14 17.46
N LEU A 218 -1.66 -20.14 16.85
CA LEU A 218 -2.90 -20.48 17.52
C LEU A 218 -2.92 -21.97 17.92
N THR A 219 -3.40 -22.26 19.13
CA THR A 219 -3.69 -23.65 19.56
C THR A 219 -4.82 -24.23 18.73
N GLU A 220 -4.99 -25.56 18.73
CA GLU A 220 -6.08 -26.21 17.98
C GLU A 220 -7.47 -25.70 18.43
N GLU A 221 -7.67 -25.52 19.74
CA GLU A 221 -8.89 -24.93 20.30
C GLU A 221 -9.14 -23.51 19.79
N GLN A 222 -8.09 -22.67 19.80
CA GLN A 222 -8.18 -21.31 19.25
C GLN A 222 -8.49 -21.34 17.73
N GLN A 223 -7.93 -22.30 16.98
CA GLN A 223 -8.19 -22.44 15.55
C GLN A 223 -9.66 -22.78 15.27
N GLU A 224 -10.25 -23.70 16.02
CA GLU A 224 -11.66 -24.04 15.91
C GLU A 224 -12.56 -22.84 16.29
N ALA A 225 -12.20 -22.10 17.34
CA ALA A 225 -12.88 -20.86 17.70
C ALA A 225 -12.82 -19.82 16.57
N VAL A 226 -11.65 -19.59 15.94
CA VAL A 226 -11.55 -18.67 14.79
C VAL A 226 -12.35 -19.17 13.59
N LYS A 227 -12.41 -20.48 13.32
CA LYS A 227 -13.27 -21.04 12.26
C LYS A 227 -14.74 -20.74 12.54
N LYS A 228 -15.20 -20.91 13.78
CA LYS A 228 -16.56 -20.54 14.20
C LYS A 228 -16.83 -19.05 13.99
N PHE A 229 -15.97 -18.17 14.50
CA PHE A 229 -16.10 -16.72 14.32
C PHE A 229 -16.08 -16.31 12.85
N THR A 230 -15.35 -17.04 12.01
CA THR A 230 -15.30 -16.78 10.56
C THR A 230 -16.64 -17.07 9.89
N LYS A 231 -17.32 -18.16 10.28
CA LYS A 231 -18.68 -18.47 9.81
C LYS A 231 -19.70 -17.42 10.26
N GLU A 232 -19.61 -16.98 11.51
CA GLU A 232 -20.45 -15.91 12.06
C GLU A 232 -20.23 -14.59 11.30
N TYR A 233 -18.97 -14.23 11.05
CA TYR A 233 -18.60 -13.06 10.25
C TYR A 233 -19.17 -13.13 8.84
N HIS A 234 -19.06 -14.28 8.15
CA HIS A 234 -19.67 -14.47 6.83
C HIS A 234 -21.19 -14.40 6.84
N SER A 235 -21.85 -14.87 7.90
CA SER A 235 -23.29 -14.69 8.09
C SER A 235 -23.66 -13.20 8.22
N CYS A 236 -22.90 -12.45 9.01
CA CYS A 236 -23.06 -11.00 9.17
C CYS A 236 -22.90 -10.27 7.83
N LEU A 237 -21.83 -10.57 7.08
CA LEU A 237 -21.60 -10.00 5.76
C LEU A 237 -22.74 -10.31 4.78
N ARG A 238 -23.22 -11.56 4.74
CA ARG A 238 -24.36 -11.94 3.89
C ARG A 238 -25.62 -11.16 4.25
N GLY A 239 -25.89 -10.96 5.54
CA GLY A 239 -27.00 -10.11 6.01
C GLY A 239 -26.86 -8.68 5.49
N VAL A 240 -25.70 -8.05 5.69
CA VAL A 240 -25.45 -6.69 5.21
C VAL A 240 -25.56 -6.58 3.68
N PHE A 241 -25.06 -7.55 2.92
CA PHE A 241 -25.19 -7.55 1.46
C PHE A 241 -26.64 -7.75 0.99
N GLN A 242 -27.42 -8.56 1.70
CA GLN A 242 -28.83 -8.72 1.42
C GLN A 242 -29.59 -7.42 1.71
N ASP A 243 -29.30 -6.76 2.83
CA ASP A 243 -29.89 -5.47 3.19
C ASP A 243 -29.54 -4.37 2.16
N ILE A 244 -28.31 -4.38 1.60
CA ILE A 244 -27.92 -3.49 0.50
C ILE A 244 -28.77 -3.77 -0.76
N LYS A 245 -28.94 -5.06 -1.10
CA LYS A 245 -29.73 -5.47 -2.27
C LYS A 245 -31.21 -5.09 -2.11
N ASP A 246 -31.73 -5.17 -0.89
CA ASP A 246 -33.10 -4.82 -0.55
C ASP A 246 -33.30 -3.31 -0.36
N GLY A 247 -32.26 -2.49 -0.53
CA GLY A 247 -32.34 -1.03 -0.41
C GLY A 247 -32.57 -0.53 1.02
N LYS A 248 -32.20 -1.30 2.05
CA LYS A 248 -32.41 -0.92 3.47
C LYS A 248 -31.44 0.15 3.98
N TYR A 249 -30.42 0.52 3.21
CA TYR A 249 -29.49 1.58 3.55
C TYR A 249 -29.73 2.77 2.63
N ASP A 250 -29.97 3.94 3.20
CA ASP A 250 -30.22 5.17 2.46
C ASP A 250 -28.96 5.67 1.75
N THR A 251 -27.81 5.37 2.35
CA THR A 251 -26.51 5.77 1.81
C THR A 251 -25.49 4.63 1.83
N ARG A 252 -24.54 4.72 0.89
CA ARG A 252 -23.36 3.85 0.86
C ARG A 252 -22.55 3.91 2.17
N LYS A 253 -22.58 5.05 2.86
CA LYS A 253 -21.89 5.26 4.14
C LYS A 253 -22.46 4.38 5.24
N GLU A 254 -23.78 4.21 5.30
CA GLU A 254 -24.45 3.35 6.28
C GLU A 254 -24.18 1.87 6.03
N ALA A 255 -24.27 1.45 4.77
CA ALA A 255 -23.87 0.10 4.35
C ALA A 255 -22.42 -0.20 4.76
N PHE A 256 -21.50 0.74 4.52
CA PHE A 256 -20.10 0.58 4.92
C PHE A 256 -19.92 0.54 6.44
N LYS A 257 -20.70 1.33 7.19
CA LYS A 257 -20.71 1.28 8.66
C LYS A 257 -21.13 -0.11 9.17
N ALA A 258 -22.16 -0.72 8.59
CA ALA A 258 -22.59 -2.07 8.94
C ALA A 258 -21.50 -3.13 8.67
N LEU A 259 -20.81 -3.04 7.53
CA LEU A 259 -19.66 -3.90 7.22
C LEU A 259 -18.51 -3.74 8.23
N ILE A 260 -18.21 -2.49 8.62
CA ILE A 260 -17.21 -2.19 9.65
C ILE A 260 -17.60 -2.85 10.98
N GLU A 261 -18.86 -2.78 11.39
CA GLU A 261 -19.33 -3.38 12.64
C GLU A 261 -19.24 -4.91 12.64
N CYS A 262 -19.59 -5.58 11.53
CA CYS A 262 -19.35 -7.02 11.36
C CYS A 262 -17.86 -7.35 11.60
N ARG A 263 -16.97 -6.57 11.01
CA ARG A 263 -15.52 -6.77 11.12
C ARG A 263 -15.01 -6.48 12.53
N LYS A 264 -15.47 -5.41 13.17
CA LYS A 264 -15.08 -5.06 14.55
C LYS A 264 -15.42 -6.19 15.50
N THR A 265 -16.64 -6.71 15.40
CA THR A 265 -17.11 -7.86 16.20
C THR A 265 -16.22 -9.09 15.98
N TYR A 266 -15.95 -9.44 14.71
CA TYR A 266 -15.06 -10.56 14.38
C TYR A 266 -13.66 -10.41 14.99
N MET A 267 -13.03 -9.23 14.83
CA MET A 267 -11.70 -8.97 15.36
C MET A 267 -11.68 -8.97 16.90
N LYS A 268 -12.73 -8.47 17.55
CA LYS A 268 -12.90 -8.50 19.01
C LYS A 268 -13.00 -9.93 19.52
N ASN A 269 -13.78 -10.78 18.87
CA ASN A 269 -13.93 -12.19 19.23
C ASN A 269 -12.60 -12.94 19.13
N ILE A 270 -11.82 -12.69 18.05
CA ILE A 270 -10.47 -13.24 17.93
C ILE A 270 -9.60 -12.74 19.07
N TYR A 271 -9.56 -11.43 19.33
CA TYR A 271 -8.70 -10.86 20.36
C TYR A 271 -8.94 -11.49 21.74
N ASN A 272 -10.21 -11.73 22.09
CA ASN A 272 -10.61 -12.26 23.39
C ASN A 272 -10.15 -13.71 23.66
N ILE A 273 -9.91 -14.50 22.62
CA ILE A 273 -9.42 -15.89 22.77
C ILE A 273 -7.89 -15.98 22.79
N LEU A 274 -7.18 -14.88 22.54
CA LEU A 274 -5.70 -14.85 22.52
C LEU A 274 -5.14 -14.67 23.93
N ASN A 275 -4.00 -15.31 24.22
CA ASN A 275 -3.21 -15.00 25.41
C ASN A 275 -2.48 -13.66 25.28
N GLU A 276 -1.93 -13.12 26.37
CA GLU A 276 -1.27 -11.80 26.39
C GLU A 276 -0.20 -11.61 25.30
N LYS A 277 0.66 -12.63 25.11
CA LYS A 277 1.73 -12.59 24.11
C LYS A 277 1.17 -12.56 22.68
N GLN A 278 0.09 -13.31 22.43
CA GLN A 278 -0.61 -13.31 21.15
C GLN A 278 -1.37 -12.00 20.93
N GLN A 279 -2.01 -11.44 21.95
CA GLN A 279 -2.70 -10.14 21.90
C GLN A 279 -1.74 -9.00 21.56
N ASP A 280 -0.54 -8.99 22.15
CA ASP A 280 0.51 -8.02 21.85
C ASP A 280 1.00 -8.14 20.39
N ARG A 281 1.18 -9.37 19.88
CA ARG A 281 1.45 -9.59 18.45
C ARG A 281 0.30 -9.11 17.58
N PHE A 282 -0.95 -9.44 17.94
CA PHE A 282 -2.14 -9.04 17.22
C PHE A 282 -2.25 -7.52 17.13
N LYS A 283 -2.05 -6.80 18.24
CA LYS A 283 -2.01 -5.33 18.28
C LYS A 283 -0.93 -4.76 17.37
N ARG A 284 0.28 -5.33 17.36
CA ARG A 284 1.35 -4.87 16.44
C ARG A 284 0.98 -5.08 14.97
N ILE A 285 0.42 -6.23 14.65
CA ILE A 285 0.02 -6.59 13.27
C ILE A 285 -1.11 -5.69 12.81
N PHE A 286 -2.11 -5.48 13.66
CA PHE A 286 -3.34 -4.75 13.33
C PHE A 286 -3.36 -3.35 13.95
N TRP A 287 -2.21 -2.72 14.20
CA TRP A 287 -2.13 -1.44 14.94
C TRP A 287 -2.95 -0.30 14.29
N TRP A 288 -3.09 -0.30 12.96
CA TRP A 288 -3.94 0.68 12.27
C TRP A 288 -5.43 0.52 12.57
N TRP A 289 -5.87 -0.62 13.08
CA TRP A 289 -7.29 -0.91 13.38
C TRP A 289 -7.83 0.03 14.46
N GLY A 290 -7.04 0.33 15.49
CA GLY A 290 -7.46 1.25 16.56
C GLY A 290 -7.47 2.73 16.18
N ARG A 291 -6.92 3.11 15.02
CA ARG A 291 -6.81 4.52 14.57
C ARG A 291 -7.90 4.97 13.60
N ARG A 292 -8.76 4.08 13.12
CA ARG A 292 -9.85 4.37 12.17
C ARG A 292 -11.25 4.27 12.79
N GLY A 293 -11.32 4.17 14.12
CA GLY A 293 -12.56 4.30 14.87
C GLY A 293 -12.94 5.76 15.07
#